data_AF-A0A254SR77-F1
#
_entry.id   AF-A0A254SR77-F1
#
_cell.length_a   1.000
_cell.length_b   1.000
_cell.length_c   1.000
_cell.angle_alpha   90.00
_cell.angle_beta   90.00
_cell.angle_gamma   90.00
#
_symmetry.space_group_name_H-M   'P 1'
#
loop_
_entity.id
_entity.type
_entity.pdbx_description
1 polymer ?
#
loop_
_entity_poly.entity_id
_entity_poly.type
_entity_poly.pdbx_seq_one_letter_code
_entity_poly.pdbx_strand_id
1 'polypeptide(L)'
;MKRALLFPVYWLLALVALFSSCAQDGDGPLPVMPNGELVEGKGYFLGAKLDSGRAIHLVSDTLYITLSNIWSFSNCSLTSIDLNYSFEDSVLVFAPEVNFKVNTDDCSSPMYRPDTTFKRMTNELSSKITKIVVKNDADSLLDSIMLRRGKLELDTFRIFVDSAFAEPESLPLRTKESPSILRMLDSLTPQKFYWRTLRANCTMRVDMCNDVVADTVYPTSWKTSDTALVPVRYACASEDSTYCLNSKWEYDSTALGKVMERLDTVWHTSTYYIEKIPSCAMVNGFSHSSIYYGGKMAFLRELFVPDESELSCGPATKKDWVAINLSTDSLVVESEDRISVDSLYKVWKSATIARDTLKVDSTESK
;
A
#
# COMPACT_ATOMS: atom_id res chain seq x y z
N MET A 1 -3.36 87.93 -50.84
CA MET A 1 -2.63 87.06 -49.89
C MET A 1 -3.08 87.35 -48.45
N LYS A 2 -4.06 86.60 -47.94
CA LYS A 2 -4.37 86.42 -46.50
C LYS A 2 -5.02 85.04 -46.34
N ARG A 3 -4.25 83.97 -46.58
CA ARG A 3 -4.67 82.56 -46.39
C ARG A 3 -3.91 81.87 -45.23
N ALA A 4 -3.34 82.65 -44.31
CA ALA A 4 -2.47 82.14 -43.24
C ALA A 4 -3.10 82.10 -41.83
N LEU A 5 -4.41 82.38 -41.68
CA LEU A 5 -5.06 82.46 -40.37
C LEU A 5 -6.23 81.48 -40.14
N LEU A 6 -6.60 80.66 -41.14
CA LEU A 6 -7.67 79.66 -40.98
C LEU A 6 -7.16 78.30 -40.51
N PHE A 7 -5.92 77.94 -40.83
CA PHE A 7 -5.33 76.65 -40.43
C PHE A 7 -5.21 76.43 -38.91
N PRO A 8 -4.80 77.42 -38.08
CA PRO A 8 -4.65 77.18 -36.63
C PRO A 8 -6.01 77.08 -35.91
N VAL A 9 -7.07 77.70 -36.45
CA VAL A 9 -8.42 77.67 -35.86
C VAL A 9 -9.08 76.30 -36.08
N TYR A 10 -8.95 75.72 -37.26
CA TYR A 10 -9.46 74.37 -37.54
C TYR A 10 -8.71 73.29 -36.75
N TRP A 11 -7.40 73.46 -36.52
CA TRP A 11 -6.63 72.55 -35.67
C TRP A 11 -7.01 72.66 -34.19
N LEU A 12 -7.28 73.86 -33.68
CA LEU A 12 -7.78 74.04 -32.31
C LEU A 12 -9.19 73.45 -32.12
N LEU A 13 -10.08 73.60 -33.11
CA LEU A 13 -11.43 72.99 -33.07
C LEU A 13 -11.37 71.46 -33.14
N ALA A 14 -10.43 70.89 -33.90
CA ALA A 14 -10.22 69.44 -33.94
C ALA A 14 -9.65 68.90 -32.61
N LEU A 15 -8.74 69.64 -31.96
CA LEU A 15 -8.21 69.30 -30.64
C LEU A 15 -9.28 69.37 -29.54
N VAL A 16 -10.14 70.38 -29.55
CA VAL A 16 -11.27 70.47 -28.61
C VAL A 16 -12.29 69.34 -28.84
N ALA A 17 -12.55 68.96 -30.10
CA ALA A 17 -13.40 67.82 -30.42
C ALA A 17 -12.82 66.47 -29.92
N LEU A 18 -11.49 66.32 -29.92
CA LEU A 18 -10.81 65.15 -29.38
C LEU A 18 -10.85 65.10 -27.84
N PHE A 19 -10.85 66.24 -27.15
CA PHE A 19 -11.04 66.29 -25.69
C PHE A 19 -12.51 66.12 -25.25
N SER A 20 -13.48 66.41 -26.09
CA SER A 20 -14.90 66.07 -25.86
C SER A 20 -15.28 64.63 -26.20
N SER A 21 -14.33 63.84 -26.71
CA SER A 21 -14.45 62.39 -26.95
C SER A 21 -13.83 61.55 -25.83
N CYS A 22 -13.56 62.13 -24.66
CA CYS A 22 -13.36 61.34 -23.45
C CYS A 22 -14.67 60.59 -23.16
N ALA A 23 -14.53 59.28 -22.99
CA ALA A 23 -15.58 58.29 -22.81
C ALA A 23 -16.75 58.84 -22.00
N GLN A 24 -17.95 58.74 -22.57
CA GLN A 24 -19.14 58.71 -21.75
C GLN A 24 -19.03 57.40 -20.97
N ASP A 25 -18.56 57.47 -19.72
CA ASP A 25 -18.68 56.45 -18.66
C ASP A 25 -20.18 56.21 -18.39
N GLY A 26 -20.89 55.72 -19.41
CA GLY A 26 -22.31 55.38 -19.39
C GLY A 26 -22.55 53.88 -19.45
N ASP A 27 -21.56 53.10 -19.92
CA ASP A 27 -21.52 51.66 -19.68
C ASP A 27 -20.89 51.42 -18.30
N GLY A 28 -21.66 51.79 -17.26
CA GLY A 28 -21.51 51.11 -15.98
C GLY A 28 -21.61 49.59 -16.19
N PRO A 29 -21.10 48.77 -15.25
CA PRO A 29 -21.18 47.31 -15.39
C PRO A 29 -22.58 46.92 -15.82
N LEU A 30 -22.70 46.22 -16.96
CA LEU A 30 -23.98 45.74 -17.46
C LEU A 30 -24.72 45.11 -16.27
N PRO A 31 -25.90 45.64 -15.88
CA PRO A 31 -26.62 45.05 -14.77
C PRO A 31 -26.96 43.63 -15.20
N VAL A 32 -26.35 42.66 -14.51
CA VAL A 32 -26.61 41.23 -14.75
C VAL A 32 -28.10 40.91 -14.51
N MET A 33 -28.82 41.81 -13.83
CA MET A 33 -30.25 41.76 -13.58
C MET A 33 -30.94 43.06 -14.03
N PRO A 34 -31.42 43.17 -15.28
CA PRO A 34 -32.11 44.37 -15.75
C PRO A 34 -33.43 44.68 -15.02
N ASN A 35 -33.99 43.71 -14.27
CA ASN A 35 -35.36 43.79 -13.72
C ASN A 35 -35.50 43.32 -12.26
N GLY A 36 -34.41 43.13 -11.51
CA GLY A 36 -34.49 42.63 -10.13
C GLY A 36 -35.01 41.19 -9.98
N GLU A 37 -34.93 40.39 -11.05
CA GLU A 37 -35.25 38.96 -11.03
C GLU A 37 -34.15 38.18 -10.31
N LEU A 38 -34.55 37.23 -9.46
CA LEU A 38 -33.62 36.34 -8.77
C LEU A 38 -32.88 35.47 -9.80
N VAL A 39 -31.57 35.65 -9.93
CA VAL A 39 -30.73 34.76 -10.72
C VAL A 39 -30.39 33.54 -9.88
N GLU A 40 -30.83 32.36 -10.34
CA GLU A 40 -30.45 31.05 -9.82
C GLU A 40 -29.33 30.47 -10.69
N GLY A 41 -28.38 29.79 -10.06
CA GLY A 41 -27.24 29.20 -10.77
C GLY A 41 -26.72 27.92 -10.12
N LYS A 42 -26.02 27.11 -10.91
CA LYS A 42 -25.28 25.95 -10.46
C LYS A 42 -23.86 26.36 -10.09
N GLY A 43 -23.37 25.91 -8.94
CA GLY A 43 -21.96 26.05 -8.59
C GLY A 43 -21.22 24.72 -8.70
N TYR A 44 -19.96 24.72 -8.26
CA TYR A 44 -19.00 23.68 -8.60
C TYR A 44 -18.47 22.99 -7.35
N PHE A 45 -18.16 21.70 -7.48
CA PHE A 45 -17.41 20.94 -6.50
C PHE A 45 -16.33 20.13 -7.21
N LEU A 46 -15.15 20.02 -6.58
CA LEU A 46 -13.99 19.39 -7.21
C LEU A 46 -13.73 17.96 -6.72
N GLY A 47 -14.23 17.60 -5.53
CA GLY A 47 -14.01 16.27 -4.96
C GLY A 47 -15.30 15.65 -4.43
N ALA A 48 -15.40 14.34 -4.56
CA ALA A 48 -16.37 13.52 -3.84
C ALA A 48 -15.69 12.24 -3.35
N LYS A 49 -16.13 11.74 -2.18
CA LYS A 49 -15.67 10.47 -1.61
C LYS A 49 -16.85 9.65 -1.12
N LEU A 50 -16.87 8.37 -1.48
CA LEU A 50 -17.80 7.36 -0.99
C LEU A 50 -17.18 6.63 0.20
N ASP A 51 -17.87 6.63 1.34
CA ASP A 51 -17.52 5.82 2.52
C ASP A 51 -16.06 5.95 2.99
N SER A 52 -15.48 7.15 2.82
CA SER A 52 -14.08 7.43 3.13
C SER A 52 -13.07 6.57 2.36
N GLY A 53 -13.40 6.14 1.13
CA GLY A 53 -12.48 5.43 0.23
C GLY A 53 -12.42 3.92 0.46
N ARG A 54 -13.43 3.34 1.10
CA ARG A 54 -13.56 1.88 1.22
C ARG A 54 -13.78 1.24 -0.15
N ALA A 55 -13.29 0.01 -0.32
CA ALA A 55 -13.51 -0.75 -1.56
C ALA A 55 -14.94 -1.34 -1.66
N ILE A 56 -15.51 -1.73 -0.52
CA ILE A 56 -16.83 -2.34 -0.40
C ILE A 56 -17.73 -1.50 0.50
N HIS A 57 -18.97 -1.29 0.06
CA HIS A 57 -20.09 -0.84 0.86
C HIS A 57 -21.10 -1.99 1.01
N LEU A 58 -21.58 -2.22 2.23
CA LEU A 58 -22.65 -3.19 2.48
C LEU A 58 -24.01 -2.55 2.21
N VAL A 59 -24.90 -3.27 1.52
CA VAL A 59 -26.29 -2.83 1.28
C VAL A 59 -27.07 -2.57 2.58
N SER A 60 -26.68 -3.21 3.68
CA SER A 60 -27.29 -3.00 4.99
C SER A 60 -26.89 -1.67 5.65
N ASP A 61 -25.82 -1.03 5.18
CA ASP A 61 -25.20 0.10 5.86
C ASP A 61 -25.71 1.44 5.31
N THR A 62 -25.38 2.51 6.03
CA THR A 62 -25.62 3.88 5.57
C THR A 62 -24.46 4.31 4.70
N LEU A 63 -24.73 4.64 3.44
CA LEU A 63 -23.76 5.23 2.52
C LEU A 63 -23.48 6.67 2.90
N TYR A 64 -22.21 7.01 2.99
CA TYR A 64 -21.74 8.38 3.18
C TYR A 64 -21.14 8.91 1.88
N ILE A 65 -21.65 10.06 1.44
CA ILE A 65 -21.11 10.78 0.28
C ILE A 65 -20.58 12.11 0.79
N THR A 66 -19.27 12.29 0.80
CA THR A 66 -18.65 13.55 1.21
C THR A 66 -18.24 14.34 -0.02
N LEU A 67 -18.83 15.52 -0.22
CA LEU A 67 -18.40 16.48 -1.22
C LEU A 67 -17.37 17.42 -0.61
N SER A 68 -16.27 17.61 -1.33
CA SER A 68 -15.14 18.44 -0.92
C SER A 68 -14.84 19.51 -1.95
N ASN A 69 -14.19 20.60 -1.50
CA ASN A 69 -13.82 21.72 -2.35
C ASN A 69 -15.03 22.25 -3.11
N ILE A 70 -16.06 22.67 -2.37
CA ILE A 70 -17.26 23.28 -2.92
C ILE A 70 -16.99 24.78 -3.07
N TRP A 71 -17.22 25.32 -4.28
CA TRP A 71 -16.98 26.71 -4.60
C TRP A 71 -18.32 27.39 -4.90
N SER A 72 -18.53 28.54 -4.28
CA SER A 72 -19.59 29.47 -4.64
C SER A 72 -19.00 30.82 -4.96
N PHE A 73 -19.80 31.77 -5.44
CA PHE A 73 -19.42 33.17 -5.41
C PHE A 73 -19.84 33.81 -4.07
N SER A 74 -19.12 34.82 -3.59
CA SER A 74 -19.15 35.35 -2.22
C SER A 74 -20.50 35.89 -1.77
N ASN A 75 -21.30 36.42 -2.71
CA ASN A 75 -22.66 36.93 -2.45
C ASN A 75 -23.77 35.97 -2.90
N CYS A 76 -23.41 34.76 -3.34
CA CYS A 76 -24.36 33.69 -3.65
C CYS A 76 -24.55 32.82 -2.41
N SER A 77 -25.78 32.75 -1.90
CA SER A 77 -26.11 31.81 -0.82
C SER A 77 -26.31 30.41 -1.38
N LEU A 78 -25.72 29.41 -0.72
CA LEU A 78 -26.03 28.01 -0.98
C LEU A 78 -27.51 27.79 -0.64
N THR A 79 -28.32 27.42 -1.63
CA THR A 79 -29.75 27.15 -1.42
C THR A 79 -29.96 25.68 -1.06
N SER A 80 -29.45 24.79 -1.91
CA SER A 80 -29.52 23.36 -1.70
C SER A 80 -28.33 22.67 -2.36
N ILE A 81 -28.07 21.44 -1.92
CA ILE A 81 -27.27 20.50 -2.67
C ILE A 81 -28.17 19.31 -2.93
N ASP A 82 -28.56 19.15 -4.20
CA ASP A 82 -29.52 18.14 -4.60
C ASP A 82 -28.75 16.90 -5.06
N LEU A 83 -28.92 15.81 -4.32
CA LEU A 83 -28.33 14.52 -4.67
C LEU A 83 -29.19 13.80 -5.70
N ASN A 84 -29.11 14.26 -6.95
CA ASN A 84 -29.74 13.55 -8.05
C ASN A 84 -29.04 12.20 -8.27
N TYR A 85 -29.84 11.18 -8.54
CA TYR A 85 -29.33 9.85 -8.83
C TYR A 85 -30.07 9.21 -10.00
N SER A 86 -29.33 8.41 -10.76
CA SER A 86 -29.85 7.61 -11.87
C SER A 86 -29.35 6.18 -11.77
N PHE A 87 -30.01 5.29 -12.51
CA PHE A 87 -29.62 3.89 -12.62
C PHE A 87 -29.20 3.60 -14.06
N GLU A 88 -27.96 3.13 -14.22
CA GLU A 88 -27.40 2.71 -15.50
C GLU A 88 -27.01 1.23 -15.34
N ASP A 89 -27.83 0.32 -15.88
CA ASP A 89 -27.67 -1.14 -15.79
C ASP A 89 -27.53 -1.69 -14.34
N SER A 90 -26.29 -1.86 -13.88
CA SER A 90 -25.90 -2.37 -12.56
C SER A 90 -25.19 -1.32 -11.69
N VAL A 91 -25.21 -0.06 -12.14
CA VAL A 91 -24.51 1.07 -11.52
C VAL A 91 -25.52 2.10 -11.05
N LEU A 92 -25.44 2.46 -9.77
CA LEU A 92 -26.09 3.64 -9.21
C LEU A 92 -25.17 4.84 -9.39
N VAL A 93 -25.62 5.85 -10.12
CA VAL A 93 -24.87 7.07 -10.40
C VAL A 93 -25.42 8.19 -9.54
N PHE A 94 -24.58 8.81 -8.71
CA PHE A 94 -24.87 10.08 -8.07
C PHE A 94 -24.28 11.22 -8.88
N ALA A 95 -25.11 12.21 -9.20
CA ALA A 95 -24.73 13.46 -9.85
C ALA A 95 -25.23 14.63 -8.99
N PRO A 96 -24.52 14.98 -7.90
CA PRO A 96 -24.90 16.08 -7.03
C PRO A 96 -24.95 17.40 -7.81
N GLU A 97 -25.99 18.20 -7.59
CA GLU A 97 -26.08 19.57 -8.10
C GLU A 97 -26.02 20.55 -6.94
N VAL A 98 -25.09 21.50 -7.01
CA VAL A 98 -24.91 22.53 -5.98
C VAL A 98 -25.65 23.78 -6.45
N ASN A 99 -26.79 24.07 -5.83
CA ASN A 99 -27.64 25.18 -6.22
C ASN A 99 -27.32 26.42 -5.38
N PHE A 100 -27.29 27.56 -6.06
CA PHE A 100 -27.04 28.84 -5.44
C PHE A 100 -28.06 29.87 -5.88
N LYS A 101 -28.32 30.81 -4.97
CA LYS A 101 -29.15 31.98 -5.21
C LYS A 101 -28.35 33.24 -4.96
N VAL A 102 -28.48 34.19 -5.88
CA VAL A 102 -27.87 35.51 -5.75
C VAL A 102 -28.70 36.35 -4.78
N ASN A 103 -28.05 36.92 -3.76
CA ASN A 103 -28.73 37.77 -2.78
C ASN A 103 -28.59 39.28 -3.05
N THR A 104 -27.58 39.71 -3.83
CA THR A 104 -27.25 41.11 -4.16
C THR A 104 -26.56 41.21 -5.53
N ASP A 105 -26.55 42.41 -6.15
CA ASP A 105 -26.17 42.70 -7.55
C ASP A 105 -24.72 42.37 -8.00
N ASP A 106 -23.93 41.62 -7.23
CA ASP A 106 -22.54 41.37 -7.60
C ASP A 106 -22.07 39.98 -7.14
N CYS A 107 -21.66 39.12 -8.08
CA CYS A 107 -21.18 37.75 -7.84
C CYS A 107 -19.67 37.62 -8.06
N SER A 108 -18.90 38.66 -7.71
CA SER A 108 -17.55 38.86 -8.26
C SER A 108 -16.39 38.26 -7.46
N SER A 109 -16.59 37.25 -6.60
CA SER A 109 -15.45 36.56 -5.96
C SER A 109 -15.74 35.10 -5.58
N PRO A 110 -14.85 34.13 -5.87
CA PRO A 110 -15.01 32.76 -5.40
C PRO A 110 -14.84 32.64 -3.88
N MET A 111 -15.70 31.87 -3.23
CA MET A 111 -15.69 31.55 -1.81
C MET A 111 -15.76 30.03 -1.62
N TYR A 112 -14.86 29.51 -0.79
CA TYR A 112 -14.88 28.11 -0.38
C TYR A 112 -15.98 27.85 0.63
N ARG A 113 -16.78 26.83 0.38
CA ARG A 113 -17.79 26.32 1.30
C ARG A 113 -17.24 25.11 2.06
N PRO A 114 -17.71 24.86 3.30
CA PRO A 114 -17.33 23.66 4.05
C PRO A 114 -17.67 22.38 3.29
N ASP A 115 -16.81 21.38 3.44
CA ASP A 115 -17.09 20.02 2.99
C ASP A 115 -18.41 19.52 3.60
N THR A 116 -19.24 18.87 2.78
CA THR A 116 -20.59 18.44 3.17
C THR A 116 -20.74 16.94 3.00
N THR A 117 -21.21 16.27 4.04
CA THR A 117 -21.44 14.81 4.03
C THR A 117 -22.93 14.50 4.03
N PHE A 118 -23.35 13.76 3.02
CA PHE A 118 -24.70 13.24 2.88
C PHE A 118 -24.76 11.79 3.35
N LYS A 119 -25.90 11.40 3.91
CA LYS A 119 -26.17 10.05 4.39
C LYS A 119 -27.35 9.49 3.63
N ARG A 120 -27.21 8.28 3.09
CA ARG A 120 -28.29 7.58 2.39
C ARG A 120 -28.32 6.11 2.78
N MET A 121 -29.51 5.61 3.07
CA MET A 121 -29.71 4.17 3.27
C MET A 121 -29.69 3.45 1.92
N THR A 122 -28.99 2.33 1.83
CA THR A 122 -28.85 1.54 0.60
C THR A 122 -29.69 0.26 0.60
N ASN A 123 -30.36 -0.04 1.71
CA ASN A 123 -31.21 -1.21 1.91
C ASN A 123 -32.36 -1.36 0.89
N GLU A 124 -32.85 -0.25 0.35
CA GLU A 124 -33.93 -0.23 -0.66
C GLU A 124 -33.41 -0.33 -2.11
N LEU A 125 -32.10 -0.39 -2.30
CA LEU A 125 -31.51 -0.50 -3.64
C LEU A 125 -31.77 -1.88 -4.25
N SER A 126 -32.10 -1.87 -5.54
CA SER A 126 -32.30 -3.08 -6.35
C SER A 126 -31.13 -4.06 -6.21
N SER A 127 -31.44 -5.36 -6.16
CA SER A 127 -30.45 -6.44 -6.10
C SER A 127 -29.48 -6.45 -7.29
N LYS A 128 -29.87 -5.81 -8.41
CA LYS A 128 -29.06 -5.70 -9.63
C LYS A 128 -27.92 -4.68 -9.52
N ILE A 129 -27.96 -3.80 -8.54
CA ILE A 129 -26.92 -2.78 -8.36
C ILE A 129 -25.75 -3.40 -7.62
N THR A 130 -24.58 -3.32 -8.23
CA THR A 130 -23.31 -3.89 -7.75
C THR A 130 -22.22 -2.83 -7.59
N LYS A 131 -22.44 -1.62 -8.11
CA LYS A 131 -21.49 -0.51 -8.04
C LYS A 131 -22.22 0.80 -7.81
N ILE A 132 -21.63 1.65 -7.00
CA ILE A 132 -22.04 3.04 -6.81
C ILE A 132 -20.92 3.93 -7.31
N VAL A 133 -21.28 4.96 -8.07
CA VAL A 133 -20.34 5.96 -8.58
C VAL A 133 -20.84 7.36 -8.25
N VAL A 134 -19.90 8.28 -8.04
CA VAL A 134 -20.21 9.72 -7.97
C VAL A 134 -19.53 10.38 -9.14
N LYS A 135 -20.31 11.13 -9.93
CA LYS A 135 -19.84 11.96 -11.04
C LYS A 135 -20.02 13.44 -10.70
N ASN A 136 -19.30 14.30 -11.42
CA ASN A 136 -19.60 15.73 -11.44
C ASN A 136 -20.42 16.13 -12.69
N ASP A 137 -20.71 17.43 -12.79
CA ASP A 137 -21.41 18.11 -13.88
C ASP A 137 -20.74 17.96 -15.26
N ALA A 138 -19.47 17.58 -15.31
CA ALA A 138 -18.72 17.27 -16.53
C ALA A 138 -18.64 15.76 -16.83
N ASP A 139 -19.50 14.94 -16.20
CA ASP A 139 -19.49 13.46 -16.28
C ASP A 139 -18.16 12.81 -15.84
N SER A 140 -17.31 13.54 -15.12
CA SER A 140 -16.06 12.99 -14.60
C SER A 140 -16.34 12.08 -13.42
N LEU A 141 -15.82 10.85 -13.45
CA LEU A 141 -15.86 9.92 -12.33
C LEU A 141 -14.97 10.44 -11.20
N LEU A 142 -15.58 10.80 -10.07
CA LEU A 142 -14.86 11.28 -8.89
C LEU A 142 -14.48 10.13 -7.95
N ASP A 143 -15.41 9.21 -7.71
CA ASP A 143 -15.18 8.05 -6.86
C ASP A 143 -16.13 6.89 -7.21
N SER A 144 -15.74 5.67 -6.82
CA SER A 144 -16.60 4.50 -6.95
C SER A 144 -16.36 3.47 -5.86
N ILE A 145 -17.44 2.82 -5.44
CA ILE A 145 -17.41 1.76 -4.43
C ILE A 145 -18.24 0.57 -4.91
N MET A 146 -17.82 -0.65 -4.56
CA MET A 146 -18.61 -1.85 -4.83
C MET A 146 -19.73 -1.97 -3.80
N LEU A 147 -20.95 -2.21 -4.27
CA LEU A 147 -22.10 -2.49 -3.42
C LEU A 147 -22.28 -4.01 -3.32
N ARG A 148 -22.15 -4.55 -2.11
CA ARG A 148 -22.19 -6.01 -1.87
C ARG A 148 -23.21 -6.36 -0.80
N ARG A 149 -23.81 -7.56 -0.89
CA ARG A 149 -24.77 -8.10 0.10
C ARG A 149 -24.12 -9.21 0.91
N GLY A 150 -24.16 -9.07 2.22
CA GLY A 150 -23.44 -9.95 3.14
C GLY A 150 -23.02 -9.21 4.41
N LYS A 151 -21.95 -9.70 5.02
CA LYS A 151 -21.40 -9.16 6.27
C LYS A 151 -19.88 -9.11 6.24
N LEU A 152 -19.32 -8.24 7.06
CA LEU A 152 -17.90 -8.22 7.36
C LEU A 152 -17.68 -8.97 8.68
N GLU A 153 -16.82 -9.98 8.65
CA GLU A 153 -16.39 -10.74 9.82
C GLU A 153 -14.95 -10.35 10.16
N LEU A 154 -14.78 -9.75 11.34
CA LEU A 154 -13.47 -9.39 11.86
C LEU A 154 -13.04 -10.42 12.90
N ASP A 155 -11.95 -11.12 12.59
CA ASP A 155 -11.40 -12.17 13.45
C ASP A 155 -9.97 -11.87 13.85
N THR A 156 -9.66 -12.15 15.12
CA THR A 156 -8.29 -12.19 15.63
C THR A 156 -7.95 -13.61 16.03
N PHE A 157 -6.88 -14.17 15.47
CA PHE A 157 -6.44 -15.51 15.81
C PHE A 157 -4.91 -15.62 15.80
N ARG A 158 -4.40 -16.77 16.23
CA ARG A 158 -2.96 -17.03 16.28
C ARG A 158 -2.62 -18.36 15.62
N ILE A 159 -1.58 -18.37 14.80
CA ILE A 159 -1.02 -19.57 14.19
C ILE A 159 0.37 -19.80 14.77
N PHE A 160 0.65 -21.02 15.26
CA PHE A 160 2.00 -21.41 15.64
C PHE A 160 2.81 -21.75 14.39
N VAL A 161 3.96 -21.10 14.23
CA VAL A 161 4.90 -21.35 13.14
C VAL A 161 6.16 -21.96 13.74
N ASP A 162 6.42 -23.21 13.39
CA ASP A 162 7.55 -23.99 13.91
C ASP A 162 8.91 -23.38 13.52
N SER A 163 9.96 -23.62 14.31
CA SER A 163 11.32 -23.16 14.00
C SER A 163 11.86 -23.77 12.71
N ALA A 164 11.39 -24.96 12.31
CA ALA A 164 11.76 -25.61 11.05
C ALA A 164 11.44 -24.75 9.83
N PHE A 165 10.47 -23.83 9.91
CA PHE A 165 10.24 -22.86 8.83
C PHE A 165 11.47 -22.00 8.55
N ALA A 166 12.41 -21.82 9.49
CA ALA A 166 13.66 -21.11 9.26
C ALA A 166 14.70 -21.93 8.48
N GLU A 167 14.55 -23.25 8.40
CA GLU A 167 15.52 -24.18 7.79
C GLU A 167 15.18 -24.40 6.29
N PRO A 168 15.97 -23.87 5.34
CA PRO A 168 15.64 -23.95 3.91
C PRO A 168 15.51 -25.38 3.36
N GLU A 169 16.26 -26.32 3.92
CA GLU A 169 16.27 -27.74 3.52
C GLU A 169 14.95 -28.45 3.82
N SER A 170 14.15 -27.93 4.74
CA SER A 170 12.87 -28.50 5.13
C SER A 170 11.71 -28.05 4.23
N LEU A 171 11.92 -27.03 3.41
CA LEU A 171 10.90 -26.41 2.57
C LEU A 171 10.56 -27.28 1.35
N PRO A 172 9.30 -27.28 0.86
CA PRO A 172 8.17 -26.46 1.31
C PRO A 172 7.49 -27.00 2.58
N LEU A 173 7.23 -26.10 3.53
CA LEU A 173 6.54 -26.39 4.78
C LEU A 173 5.25 -25.59 4.91
N ARG A 174 4.26 -26.20 5.55
CA ARG A 174 3.04 -25.50 5.95
C ARG A 174 2.57 -25.84 7.36
N THR A 175 1.78 -24.95 7.95
CA THR A 175 1.08 -25.21 9.20
C THR A 175 -0.12 -26.14 8.96
N LYS A 176 -0.68 -26.68 10.03
CA LYS A 176 -1.89 -27.50 9.96
C LYS A 176 -3.11 -26.67 9.59
N GLU A 177 -4.06 -27.33 8.94
CA GLU A 177 -5.40 -26.82 8.62
C GLU A 177 -5.40 -25.49 7.85
N SER A 178 -6.57 -24.86 7.73
CA SER A 178 -6.77 -23.53 7.15
C SER A 178 -7.45 -22.67 8.21
N PRO A 179 -7.04 -21.40 8.44
CA PRO A 179 -5.97 -20.67 7.74
C PRO A 179 -4.57 -21.23 8.03
N SER A 180 -3.67 -21.10 7.05
CA SER A 180 -2.34 -21.73 7.07
C SER A 180 -1.25 -20.73 6.68
N ILE A 181 -0.05 -20.94 7.21
CA ILE A 181 1.17 -20.39 6.66
C ILE A 181 1.85 -21.42 5.77
N LEU A 182 2.30 -21.02 4.59
CA LEU A 182 3.13 -21.78 3.66
C LEU A 182 4.44 -21.04 3.48
N ARG A 183 5.57 -21.72 3.64
CA ARG A 183 6.87 -21.21 3.20
C ARG A 183 7.46 -22.13 2.16
N MET A 184 8.00 -21.55 1.09
CA MET A 184 8.58 -22.27 -0.02
C MET A 184 9.93 -21.68 -0.41
N LEU A 185 10.73 -22.51 -1.06
CA LEU A 185 11.98 -22.12 -1.70
C LEU A 185 11.67 -21.70 -3.13
N ASP A 186 11.94 -20.44 -3.48
CA ASP A 186 11.66 -19.89 -4.80
C ASP A 186 12.83 -20.17 -5.75
N SER A 187 14.05 -19.94 -5.28
CA SER A 187 15.26 -20.15 -6.08
C SER A 187 16.52 -20.30 -5.23
N LEU A 188 17.56 -20.82 -5.89
CA LEU A 188 18.91 -20.94 -5.34
C LEU A 188 19.87 -20.16 -6.21
N THR A 189 20.64 -19.29 -5.58
CA THR A 189 21.72 -18.57 -6.25
C THR A 189 23.05 -19.08 -5.72
N PRO A 190 23.79 -19.90 -6.49
CA PRO A 190 25.15 -20.25 -6.15
C PRO A 190 26.01 -19.00 -6.08
N GLN A 191 26.81 -18.88 -5.04
CA GLN A 191 27.75 -17.79 -4.87
C GLN A 191 29.14 -18.33 -4.59
N LYS A 192 30.13 -17.53 -4.96
CA LYS A 192 31.53 -17.81 -4.64
C LYS A 192 31.96 -16.83 -3.58
N PHE A 193 32.47 -17.38 -2.50
CA PHE A 193 33.09 -16.63 -1.44
C PHE A 193 34.60 -16.76 -1.52
N TYR A 194 35.29 -15.63 -1.44
CA TYR A 194 36.74 -15.54 -1.47
C TYR A 194 37.27 -15.31 -0.05
N TRP A 195 38.28 -16.08 0.34
CA TRP A 195 38.94 -15.89 1.64
C TRP A 195 40.44 -16.10 1.56
N ARG A 196 41.17 -15.55 2.52
CA ARG A 196 42.61 -15.77 2.71
C ARG A 196 42.88 -16.10 4.17
N THR A 197 43.87 -16.95 4.40
CA THR A 197 44.38 -17.14 5.76
C THR A 197 45.11 -15.87 6.22
N LEU A 198 44.92 -15.54 7.49
CA LEU A 198 45.59 -14.46 8.20
C LEU A 198 46.39 -15.08 9.33
N ARG A 199 47.69 -14.80 9.40
CA ARG A 199 48.52 -15.35 10.47
C ARG A 199 48.12 -14.72 11.81
N ALA A 200 47.81 -15.56 12.80
CA ALA A 200 47.63 -15.14 14.18
C ALA A 200 48.82 -15.63 15.01
N ASN A 201 49.44 -14.72 15.78
CA ASN A 201 50.51 -15.05 16.70
C ASN A 201 50.01 -14.87 18.13
N CYS A 202 50.30 -15.85 18.99
CA CYS A 202 50.00 -15.74 20.40
C CYS A 202 51.12 -14.98 21.10
N THR A 203 50.77 -13.85 21.73
CA THR A 203 51.74 -13.03 22.50
C THR A 203 52.09 -13.63 23.84
N MET A 204 51.19 -14.44 24.42
CA MET A 204 51.34 -15.05 25.73
C MET A 204 50.75 -16.45 25.75
N ARG A 205 51.63 -17.45 25.63
CA ARG A 205 51.23 -18.86 25.75
C ARG A 205 50.91 -19.16 27.20
N VAL A 206 49.79 -19.86 27.43
CA VAL A 206 49.35 -20.23 28.77
C VAL A 206 49.88 -21.61 29.12
N ASP A 207 49.57 -22.62 28.29
CA ASP A 207 50.01 -24.00 28.50
C ASP A 207 51.08 -24.43 27.48
N MET A 208 51.99 -25.30 27.93
CA MET A 208 52.91 -26.02 27.04
C MET A 208 52.25 -27.33 26.60
N CYS A 209 51.74 -27.32 25.38
CA CYS A 209 51.03 -28.47 24.82
C CYS A 209 52.00 -29.39 24.07
N ASN A 210 51.90 -30.70 24.33
CA ASN A 210 52.72 -31.71 23.67
C ASN A 210 52.47 -31.74 22.16
N ASP A 211 51.20 -31.56 21.77
CA ASP A 211 50.75 -31.47 20.37
C ASP A 211 49.91 -30.21 20.16
N VAL A 212 50.13 -29.56 19.01
CA VAL A 212 49.46 -28.31 18.62
C VAL A 212 48.82 -28.50 17.26
N VAL A 213 47.54 -28.13 17.14
CA VAL A 213 46.75 -28.21 15.91
C VAL A 213 46.38 -26.81 15.43
N ALA A 214 46.22 -26.66 14.12
CA ALA A 214 45.72 -25.42 13.54
C ALA A 214 44.20 -25.31 13.78
N ASP A 215 43.75 -24.17 14.27
CA ASP A 215 42.34 -23.85 14.49
C ASP A 215 41.98 -22.61 13.67
N THR A 216 40.88 -22.70 12.91
CA THR A 216 40.43 -21.63 12.00
C THR A 216 39.07 -21.11 12.43
N VAL A 217 39.01 -19.80 12.69
CA VAL A 217 37.77 -19.14 13.08
C VAL A 217 37.15 -18.49 11.83
N TYR A 218 36.20 -19.18 11.23
CA TYR A 218 35.41 -18.65 10.14
C TYR A 218 34.44 -17.55 10.65
N PRO A 219 34.37 -16.37 10.01
CA PRO A 219 33.32 -15.39 10.26
C PRO A 219 31.91 -15.99 10.17
N THR A 220 30.97 -15.44 10.93
CA THR A 220 29.56 -15.87 10.91
C THR A 220 28.77 -15.26 9.75
N SER A 221 29.32 -14.25 9.07
CA SER A 221 28.68 -13.56 7.93
C SER A 221 29.75 -13.00 6.99
N TRP A 222 29.40 -12.90 5.70
CA TRP A 222 30.33 -12.53 4.62
C TRP A 222 29.68 -11.56 3.65
N LYS A 223 30.48 -10.74 2.99
CA LYS A 223 30.05 -9.94 1.84
C LYS A 223 30.65 -10.52 0.57
N THR A 224 29.85 -10.64 -0.47
CA THR A 224 30.28 -11.16 -1.78
C THR A 224 31.36 -10.30 -2.45
N SER A 225 31.39 -9.00 -2.14
CA SER A 225 32.40 -8.07 -2.66
C SER A 225 33.76 -8.19 -1.98
N ASP A 226 33.84 -8.84 -0.81
CA ASP A 226 35.00 -8.77 0.06
C ASP A 226 35.69 -10.13 0.17
N THR A 227 37.02 -10.12 0.16
CA THR A 227 37.79 -11.30 0.52
C THR A 227 37.93 -11.35 2.05
N ALA A 228 37.32 -12.33 2.72
CA ALA A 228 37.45 -12.38 4.17
C ALA A 228 38.84 -12.87 4.60
N LEU A 229 39.30 -12.33 5.72
CA LEU A 229 40.52 -12.78 6.38
C LEU A 229 40.15 -13.77 7.48
N VAL A 230 40.59 -15.01 7.34
CA VAL A 230 40.34 -16.09 8.29
C VAL A 230 41.60 -16.29 9.13
N PRO A 231 41.59 -15.93 10.43
CA PRO A 231 42.75 -16.12 11.28
C PRO A 231 43.03 -17.61 11.47
N VAL A 232 44.27 -18.01 11.22
CA VAL A 232 44.78 -19.33 11.56
C VAL A 232 45.47 -19.21 12.91
N ARG A 233 44.82 -19.76 13.93
CA ARG A 233 45.33 -19.87 15.29
C ARG A 233 45.92 -21.25 15.49
N TYR A 234 46.62 -21.39 16.60
CA TYR A 234 47.10 -22.67 17.10
C TYR A 234 46.36 -22.98 18.40
N ALA A 235 45.89 -24.20 18.53
CA ALA A 235 45.23 -24.73 19.71
C ALA A 235 45.95 -26.00 20.18
N CYS A 236 45.81 -26.34 21.46
CA CYS A 236 46.32 -27.60 21.97
C CYS A 236 45.44 -28.74 21.46
N ALA A 237 46.04 -29.89 21.16
CA ALA A 237 45.27 -31.06 20.72
C ALA A 237 44.40 -31.65 21.84
N SER A 238 44.75 -31.41 23.11
CA SER A 238 43.95 -31.78 24.28
C SER A 238 42.95 -30.68 24.63
N GLU A 239 41.69 -31.06 24.85
CA GLU A 239 40.60 -30.15 25.23
C GLU A 239 40.77 -29.51 26.61
N ASP A 240 41.58 -30.13 27.49
CA ASP A 240 41.82 -29.65 28.85
C ASP A 240 42.93 -28.58 28.92
N SER A 241 43.54 -28.20 27.79
CA SER A 241 44.69 -27.29 27.73
C SER A 241 44.44 -26.11 26.80
N THR A 242 44.87 -24.93 27.21
CA THR A 242 44.69 -23.68 26.45
C THR A 242 46.02 -23.17 25.92
N TYR A 243 46.16 -23.15 24.59
CA TYR A 243 47.40 -22.66 23.95
C TYR A 243 47.60 -21.14 24.16
N CYS A 244 46.52 -20.36 24.02
CA CYS A 244 46.55 -18.91 24.12
C CYS A 244 45.19 -18.37 24.59
N LEU A 245 45.20 -17.30 25.38
CA LEU A 245 43.97 -16.59 25.71
C LEU A 245 43.43 -15.83 24.49
N ASN A 246 42.10 -15.79 24.34
CA ASN A 246 41.44 -15.11 23.22
C ASN A 246 41.88 -13.63 23.05
N SER A 247 42.12 -12.91 24.15
CA SER A 247 42.57 -11.51 24.15
C SER A 247 44.07 -11.30 23.85
N LYS A 248 44.82 -12.38 23.64
CA LYS A 248 46.29 -12.36 23.45
C LYS A 248 46.72 -12.80 22.05
N TRP A 249 45.76 -13.00 21.16
CA TRP A 249 46.02 -13.18 19.73
C TRP A 249 46.28 -11.84 19.07
N GLU A 250 47.44 -11.71 18.42
CA GLU A 250 47.74 -10.62 17.51
C GLU A 250 47.64 -11.12 16.07
N TYR A 251 46.92 -10.37 15.24
CA TYR A 251 46.72 -10.71 13.84
C TYR A 251 47.66 -9.89 12.97
N ASP A 252 48.48 -10.58 12.19
CA ASP A 252 49.42 -9.94 11.28
C ASP A 252 48.77 -9.74 9.90
N SER A 253 48.19 -8.55 9.69
CA SER A 253 47.53 -8.19 8.42
C SER A 253 48.47 -8.13 7.22
N THR A 254 49.79 -8.23 7.42
CA THR A 254 50.79 -8.26 6.35
C THR A 254 51.16 -9.68 5.92
N ALA A 255 50.90 -10.69 6.78
CA ALA A 255 51.16 -12.09 6.52
C ALA A 255 49.89 -12.84 6.07
N LEU A 256 49.51 -12.62 4.81
CA LEU A 256 48.32 -13.23 4.20
C LEU A 256 48.66 -14.44 3.32
N GLY A 257 47.81 -15.45 3.37
CA GLY A 257 47.86 -16.59 2.45
C GLY A 257 47.29 -16.31 1.06
N LYS A 258 47.24 -17.35 0.23
CA LYS A 258 46.61 -17.31 -1.09
C LYS A 258 45.08 -17.14 -0.96
N VAL A 259 44.48 -16.52 -1.97
CA VAL A 259 43.01 -16.53 -2.12
C VAL A 259 42.55 -17.96 -2.32
N MET A 260 41.57 -18.35 -1.53
CA MET A 260 40.83 -19.60 -1.66
C MET A 260 39.39 -19.27 -2.03
N GLU A 261 38.80 -20.11 -2.87
CA GLU A 261 37.38 -20.06 -3.22
C GLU A 261 36.62 -21.08 -2.36
N ARG A 262 35.46 -20.68 -1.85
CA ARG A 262 34.48 -21.59 -1.25
C ARG A 262 33.14 -21.35 -1.93
N LEU A 263 32.48 -22.43 -2.33
CA LEU A 263 31.12 -22.36 -2.85
C LEU A 263 30.16 -22.13 -1.68
N ASP A 264 29.24 -21.21 -1.88
CA ASP A 264 28.13 -20.92 -0.99
C ASP A 264 26.83 -20.86 -1.80
N THR A 265 25.67 -20.83 -1.14
CA THR A 265 24.37 -20.78 -1.81
C THR A 265 23.42 -19.88 -1.04
N VAL A 266 22.88 -18.88 -1.72
CA VAL A 266 21.81 -18.04 -1.19
C VAL A 266 20.46 -18.67 -1.52
N TRP A 267 19.66 -18.89 -0.49
CA TRP A 267 18.33 -19.47 -0.57
C TRP A 267 17.30 -18.34 -0.60
N HIS A 268 16.55 -18.22 -1.69
CA HIS A 268 15.48 -17.23 -1.81
C HIS A 268 14.15 -17.90 -1.45
N THR A 269 13.50 -17.43 -0.40
CA THR A 269 12.27 -18.06 0.11
C THR A 269 11.15 -17.05 0.27
N SER A 270 9.92 -17.46 -0.06
CA SER A 270 8.72 -16.67 0.14
C SER A 270 7.78 -17.33 1.15
N THR A 271 7.06 -16.49 1.90
CA THR A 271 6.12 -16.92 2.94
C THR A 271 4.74 -16.35 2.63
N TYR A 272 3.74 -17.23 2.62
CA TYR A 272 2.37 -16.91 2.24
C TYR A 272 1.41 -17.30 3.35
N TYR A 273 0.44 -16.44 3.61
CA TYR A 273 -0.81 -16.81 4.27
C TYR A 273 -1.75 -17.37 3.23
N ILE A 274 -2.33 -18.54 3.50
CA ILE A 274 -3.27 -19.21 2.60
C ILE A 274 -4.49 -19.62 3.40
N GLU A 275 -5.67 -19.28 2.90
CA GLU A 275 -6.93 -19.60 3.55
C GLU A 275 -7.99 -20.04 2.53
N LYS A 276 -8.74 -21.08 2.90
CA LYS A 276 -10.01 -21.42 2.26
C LYS A 276 -11.12 -20.50 2.78
N ILE A 277 -11.74 -19.74 1.89
CA ILE A 277 -12.82 -18.81 2.20
C ILE A 277 -14.12 -19.26 1.53
N PRO A 278 -15.29 -18.79 1.99
CA PRO A 278 -16.56 -19.03 1.31
C PRO A 278 -16.54 -18.55 -0.15
N SER A 279 -17.41 -19.11 -0.98
CA SER A 279 -17.47 -18.72 -2.40
C SER A 279 -17.82 -17.23 -2.55
N CYS A 280 -17.11 -16.50 -3.41
CA CYS A 280 -17.26 -15.05 -3.61
C CYS A 280 -16.90 -14.16 -2.39
N ALA A 281 -16.35 -14.73 -1.31
CA ALA A 281 -15.80 -13.96 -0.20
C ALA A 281 -14.53 -13.21 -0.62
N MET A 282 -14.20 -12.15 0.10
CA MET A 282 -12.99 -11.35 -0.18
C MET A 282 -12.41 -10.81 1.13
N VAL A 283 -11.08 -10.77 1.21
CA VAL A 283 -10.41 -10.11 2.33
C VAL A 283 -10.53 -8.60 2.15
N ASN A 284 -11.19 -7.93 3.11
CA ASN A 284 -11.38 -6.48 3.13
C ASN A 284 -10.28 -5.78 3.95
N GLY A 285 -9.75 -6.48 4.96
CA GLY A 285 -8.65 -6.01 5.80
C GLY A 285 -7.79 -7.16 6.28
N PHE A 286 -6.48 -6.94 6.35
CA PHE A 286 -5.53 -7.94 6.82
C PHE A 286 -4.34 -7.26 7.49
N SER A 287 -3.94 -7.77 8.64
CA SER A 287 -2.70 -7.40 9.31
C SER A 287 -2.21 -8.54 10.19
N HIS A 288 -0.91 -8.56 10.46
CA HIS A 288 -0.31 -9.57 11.31
C HIS A 288 0.82 -8.99 12.16
N SER A 289 1.15 -9.68 13.25
CA SER A 289 2.38 -9.41 14.01
C SER A 289 3.61 -9.73 13.16
N SER A 290 4.77 -9.17 13.48
CA SER A 290 6.04 -9.50 12.83
C SER A 290 6.23 -11.01 12.66
N ILE A 291 6.84 -11.44 11.55
CA ILE A 291 7.10 -12.87 11.29
C ILE A 291 8.16 -13.36 12.27
N TYR A 292 7.83 -14.41 13.01
CA TYR A 292 8.77 -15.08 13.91
C TYR A 292 8.57 -16.59 13.87
N TYR A 293 9.67 -17.33 13.78
CA TYR A 293 9.68 -18.78 13.77
C TYR A 293 9.91 -19.31 15.19
N GLY A 294 9.29 -20.44 15.52
CA GLY A 294 9.30 -21.01 16.87
C GLY A 294 8.25 -20.39 17.80
N GLY A 295 7.15 -19.84 17.28
CA GLY A 295 6.11 -19.27 18.12
C GLY A 295 4.81 -18.85 17.42
N LYS A 296 3.92 -18.17 18.15
CA LYS A 296 2.52 -17.90 17.76
C LYS A 296 2.28 -16.54 17.11
N MET A 297 2.38 -16.46 15.80
CA MET A 297 2.02 -15.26 15.05
C MET A 297 0.54 -14.91 15.23
N ALA A 298 0.24 -13.62 15.47
CA ALA A 298 -1.12 -13.11 15.57
C ALA A 298 -1.57 -12.51 14.23
N PHE A 299 -2.82 -12.76 13.87
CA PHE A 299 -3.45 -12.28 12.65
C PHE A 299 -4.74 -11.56 13.02
N LEU A 300 -4.98 -10.41 12.38
CA LEU A 300 -6.24 -9.70 12.37
C LEU A 300 -6.73 -9.67 10.92
N ARG A 301 -7.86 -10.32 10.67
CA ARG A 301 -8.43 -10.49 9.34
C ARG A 301 -9.87 -10.01 9.34
N GLU A 302 -10.21 -9.16 8.38
CA GLU A 302 -11.58 -8.79 8.05
C GLU A 302 -11.97 -9.44 6.73
N LEU A 303 -12.90 -10.38 6.79
CA LEU A 303 -13.40 -11.12 5.65
C LEU A 303 -14.82 -10.66 5.31
N PHE A 304 -15.04 -10.22 4.07
CA PHE A 304 -16.37 -10.08 3.53
C PHE A 304 -16.93 -11.46 3.20
N VAL A 305 -18.03 -11.83 3.85
CA VAL A 305 -18.77 -13.06 3.59
C VAL A 305 -20.08 -12.70 2.89
N PRO A 306 -20.27 -13.13 1.62
CA PRO A 306 -21.50 -12.86 0.89
C PRO A 306 -22.67 -13.60 1.50
N ASP A 307 -23.86 -13.02 1.39
CA ASP A 307 -25.10 -13.73 1.69
C ASP A 307 -25.59 -14.58 0.50
N GLU A 308 -26.64 -15.37 0.72
CA GLU A 308 -27.22 -16.23 -0.32
C GLU A 308 -27.83 -15.45 -1.49
N SER A 309 -28.08 -14.14 -1.32
CA SER A 309 -28.68 -13.28 -2.33
C SER A 309 -27.66 -12.66 -3.29
N GLU A 310 -26.36 -12.80 -3.00
CA GLU A 310 -25.29 -12.27 -3.82
C GLU A 310 -25.08 -13.10 -5.10
N LEU A 311 -25.37 -12.50 -6.26
CA LEU A 311 -25.35 -13.21 -7.55
C LEU A 311 -24.02 -13.08 -8.32
N SER A 312 -23.09 -12.25 -7.85
CA SER A 312 -21.82 -11.97 -8.55
C SER A 312 -20.63 -11.93 -7.59
N CYS A 313 -19.56 -12.66 -7.92
CA CYS A 313 -18.27 -12.47 -7.26
C CYS A 313 -17.60 -11.18 -7.77
N GLY A 314 -16.88 -10.48 -6.90
CA GLY A 314 -16.00 -9.39 -7.31
C GLY A 314 -14.79 -9.87 -8.14
N PRO A 315 -14.03 -8.95 -8.76
CA PRO A 315 -13.04 -9.26 -9.78
C PRO A 315 -11.71 -9.86 -9.30
N ALA A 316 -11.52 -10.17 -8.02
CA ALA A 316 -10.21 -10.63 -7.54
C ALA A 316 -10.32 -11.82 -6.58
N THR A 317 -9.49 -12.82 -6.87
CA THR A 317 -9.28 -14.11 -6.19
C THR A 317 -10.26 -15.22 -6.56
N LYS A 318 -9.66 -16.38 -6.81
CA LYS A 318 -10.33 -17.65 -7.08
C LYS A 318 -11.47 -17.85 -6.09
N LYS A 319 -12.60 -18.36 -6.59
CA LYS A 319 -13.90 -18.39 -5.89
C LYS A 319 -13.85 -18.72 -4.39
N ASP A 320 -12.97 -19.63 -3.95
CA ASP A 320 -12.98 -20.15 -2.57
C ASP A 320 -11.62 -20.13 -1.85
N TRP A 321 -10.61 -19.43 -2.38
CA TRP A 321 -9.27 -19.38 -1.77
C TRP A 321 -8.64 -18.01 -1.88
N VAL A 322 -7.96 -17.61 -0.80
CA VAL A 322 -7.13 -16.41 -0.75
C VAL A 322 -5.69 -16.76 -0.39
N ALA A 323 -4.76 -16.04 -1.01
CA ALA A 323 -3.36 -16.06 -0.64
C ALA A 323 -2.83 -14.64 -0.49
N ILE A 324 -2.04 -14.40 0.56
CA ILE A 324 -1.41 -13.11 0.85
C ILE A 324 0.09 -13.35 1.03
N ASN A 325 0.91 -12.56 0.34
CA ASN A 325 2.35 -12.57 0.57
C ASN A 325 2.66 -11.79 1.86
N LEU A 326 3.21 -12.48 2.87
CA LEU A 326 3.49 -11.88 4.18
C LEU A 326 4.71 -10.95 4.19
N SER A 327 5.53 -10.95 3.14
CA SER A 327 6.65 -10.03 3.02
C SER A 327 6.22 -8.66 2.51
N THR A 328 5.10 -8.59 1.77
CA THR A 328 4.63 -7.38 1.09
C THR A 328 3.22 -6.97 1.51
N ASP A 329 2.57 -7.71 2.42
CA ASP A 329 1.19 -7.52 2.86
C ASP A 329 0.19 -7.39 1.71
N SER A 330 0.48 -8.06 0.59
CA SER A 330 -0.27 -7.90 -0.65
C SER A 330 -1.00 -9.19 -1.03
N LEU A 331 -2.26 -9.04 -1.42
CA LEU A 331 -3.07 -10.11 -2.01
C LEU A 331 -2.38 -10.67 -3.26
N VAL A 332 -2.26 -12.00 -3.33
CA VAL A 332 -1.81 -12.67 -4.55
C VAL A 332 -3.00 -12.72 -5.51
N VAL A 333 -2.90 -11.97 -6.60
CA VAL A 333 -3.91 -11.93 -7.66
C VAL A 333 -3.46 -12.82 -8.83
N GLU A 334 -4.44 -13.37 -9.56
CA GLU A 334 -4.18 -14.10 -10.80
C GLU A 334 -3.57 -13.13 -11.83
N SER A 335 -2.30 -13.32 -12.18
CA SER A 335 -1.62 -12.56 -13.24
C SER A 335 -0.70 -13.50 -14.02
N GLU A 336 -0.62 -13.34 -15.33
CA GLU A 336 0.12 -14.23 -16.24
C GLU A 336 1.64 -14.29 -15.94
N ASP A 337 2.20 -13.23 -15.34
CA ASP A 337 3.64 -13.09 -15.08
C ASP A 337 4.08 -13.40 -13.63
N ARG A 338 3.18 -13.89 -12.75
CA ARG A 338 3.50 -14.16 -11.34
C ARG A 338 2.94 -15.50 -10.86
N ILE A 339 3.43 -15.96 -9.72
CA ILE A 339 2.88 -17.12 -9.00
C ILE A 339 1.37 -16.90 -8.78
N SER A 340 0.55 -17.77 -9.37
CA SER A 340 -0.91 -17.75 -9.20
C SER A 340 -1.36 -18.37 -7.87
N VAL A 341 -2.59 -18.06 -7.44
CA VAL A 341 -3.20 -18.67 -6.25
C VAL A 341 -3.35 -20.18 -6.47
N ASP A 342 -3.62 -20.61 -7.70
CA ASP A 342 -3.67 -22.02 -8.08
C ASP A 342 -2.34 -22.75 -7.89
N SER A 343 -1.24 -22.10 -8.27
CA SER A 343 0.10 -22.66 -8.06
C SER A 343 0.40 -22.82 -6.57
N LEU A 344 0.16 -21.76 -5.78
CA LEU A 344 0.36 -21.81 -4.33
C LEU A 344 -0.50 -22.88 -3.66
N TYR A 345 -1.74 -23.06 -4.11
CA TYR A 345 -2.61 -24.10 -3.58
C TYR A 345 -2.08 -25.51 -3.88
N LYS A 346 -1.55 -25.75 -5.09
CA LYS A 346 -0.92 -27.03 -5.43
C LYS A 346 0.28 -27.29 -4.54
N VAL A 347 1.14 -26.28 -4.35
CA VAL A 347 2.30 -26.36 -3.44
C VAL A 347 1.85 -26.59 -2.01
N TRP A 348 0.84 -25.88 -1.52
CA TRP A 348 0.28 -26.05 -0.18
C TRP A 348 -0.22 -27.48 0.05
N LYS A 349 -0.92 -28.06 -0.93
CA LYS A 349 -1.38 -29.45 -0.84
C LYS A 349 -0.25 -30.47 -0.74
N SER A 350 0.85 -30.25 -1.46
CA SER A 350 2.00 -31.15 -1.48
C SER A 350 3.03 -30.84 -0.39
N ALA A 351 2.96 -29.68 0.25
CA ALA A 351 3.90 -29.24 1.26
C ALA A 351 3.82 -30.12 2.52
N THR A 352 4.97 -30.34 3.14
CA THR A 352 5.07 -31.09 4.38
C THR A 352 4.45 -30.29 5.52
N ILE A 353 3.66 -30.96 6.34
CA ILE A 353 3.01 -30.34 7.51
C ILE A 353 4.05 -30.27 8.64
N ALA A 354 4.34 -29.05 9.10
CA ALA A 354 5.21 -28.84 10.24
C ALA A 354 4.59 -29.41 11.54
N ARG A 355 5.44 -29.85 12.46
CA ARG A 355 5.00 -30.31 13.78
C ARG A 355 4.59 -29.11 14.63
N ASP A 356 3.52 -29.22 15.41
CA ASP A 356 3.10 -28.16 16.35
C ASP A 356 3.84 -28.29 17.68
N THR A 357 5.17 -28.47 17.63
CA THR A 357 5.97 -28.74 18.84
C THR A 357 7.16 -27.82 18.85
N LEU A 358 7.31 -27.03 19.92
CA LEU A 358 8.57 -26.35 20.20
C LEU A 358 9.69 -27.41 20.18
N LYS A 359 10.70 -27.25 19.31
CA LYS A 359 11.99 -27.92 19.52
C LYS A 359 12.49 -27.37 20.87
N VAL A 360 12.24 -28.12 21.94
CA VAL A 360 12.97 -27.94 23.18
C VAL A 360 14.34 -28.51 22.86
N ASP A 361 15.34 -27.64 22.70
CA ASP A 361 16.72 -28.09 22.68
C ASP A 361 16.94 -28.84 24.00
N SER A 362 16.95 -30.17 23.92
CA SER A 362 17.26 -31.03 25.05
C SER A 362 18.76 -30.98 25.26
N THR A 363 19.24 -29.88 25.82
CA THR A 363 20.51 -29.81 26.54
C THR A 363 20.23 -29.93 28.03
N GLU A 364 19.57 -31.03 28.43
CA GLU A 364 19.78 -31.57 29.76
C GLU A 364 21.06 -32.41 29.69
N SER A 365 22.12 -31.83 30.25
CA SER A 365 23.38 -32.48 30.59
C SER A 365 23.12 -33.81 31.31
N LYS A 366 23.72 -34.89 30.81
CA LYS A 366 24.04 -36.06 31.62
C LYS A 366 25.44 -35.96 32.15
#